data_AF-A0A507DHE9-F1
#
_entry.id   AF-A0A507DHE9-F1
#
_cell.length_a   1.000
_cell.length_b   1.000
_cell.length_c   1.000
_cell.angle_alpha   90.00
_cell.angle_beta   90.00
_cell.angle_gamma   90.00
#
_symmetry.space_group_name_H-M   'P 1'
#
loop_
_entity.id
_entity.type
_entity.pdbx_description
1 polymer ?
#
loop_
_entity_poly.entity_id
_entity_poly.type
_entity_poly.pdbx_seq_one_letter_code
_entity_poly.pdbx_strand_id
1 'polypeptide(L)'
;MEEVCTPAQYRASSSMKHTYSEKSRTLEAALHGILRNDLETLDFQRMARLHGIRILPETPISYLSINLSYPDNFLHLVIFLHS
;
A
#
# COMPACT_ATOMS: atom_id res chain seq x y z
N MET A 1 14.74 16.43 -3.64
CA MET A 1 13.97 16.61 -2.39
C MET A 1 12.87 15.55 -2.47
N GLU A 2 13.06 14.42 -1.80
CA GLU A 2 12.14 13.28 -1.87
C GLU A 2 11.07 13.45 -0.78
N GLU A 3 9.82 13.65 -1.17
CA GLU A 3 8.69 13.70 -0.23
C GLU A 3 8.36 12.28 0.23
N VAL A 4 8.73 11.98 1.47
CA VAL A 4 8.33 10.75 2.18
C VAL A 4 7.16 11.11 3.09
N CYS A 5 5.99 10.54 2.82
CA CYS A 5 4.82 10.74 3.67
C CYS A 5 4.97 9.94 4.96
N THR A 6 4.99 10.62 6.12
CA THR A 6 5.02 9.98 7.44
C THR A 6 3.62 9.95 8.07
N PRO A 7 3.24 8.87 8.77
CA PRO A 7 1.88 8.72 9.28
C PRO A 7 1.75 9.42 10.63
N ALA A 8 1.53 10.74 10.63
CA ALA A 8 1.20 11.49 11.83
C ALA A 8 -0.29 11.91 11.82
N GLN A 9 -1.08 11.18 12.62
CA GLN A 9 -2.26 11.64 13.38
C GLN A 9 -3.37 12.39 12.62
N TYR A 10 -4.45 11.68 12.26
CA TYR A 10 -5.74 12.30 11.97
C TYR A 10 -6.79 11.91 13.02
N ARG A 11 -7.14 12.89 13.85
CA ARG A 11 -8.33 12.91 14.70
C ARG A 11 -9.48 13.52 13.88
N ALA A 12 -10.36 12.69 13.36
CA ALA A 12 -11.64 13.13 12.82
C ALA A 12 -12.75 12.16 13.25
N SER A 13 -13.71 12.73 13.97
CA SER A 13 -14.86 12.07 14.56
C SER A 13 -15.86 11.61 13.50
N SER A 14 -16.02 10.29 13.35
CA SER A 14 -17.32 9.67 13.11
C SER A 14 -17.24 8.17 13.34
N SER A 15 -18.27 7.67 14.01
CA SER A 15 -18.40 6.32 14.53
C SER A 15 -18.44 5.26 13.42
N MET A 16 -17.27 4.83 12.96
CA MET A 16 -17.06 3.46 12.50
C MET A 16 -15.90 2.89 13.31
N LYS A 17 -16.24 2.10 14.33
CA LYS A 17 -15.26 1.25 15.02
C LYS A 17 -14.82 0.16 14.04
N HIS A 18 -13.95 0.51 13.09
CA HIS A 18 -13.06 -0.47 12.51
C HIS A 18 -12.09 -0.85 13.63
N THR A 19 -12.42 -1.95 14.31
CA THR A 19 -11.44 -2.72 15.06
C THR A 19 -10.25 -2.94 14.12
N TYR A 20 -9.18 -2.17 14.34
CA TYR A 20 -7.85 -2.47 13.81
C TYR A 20 -7.45 -3.79 14.47
N SER A 21 -7.95 -4.89 13.90
CA SER A 21 -7.62 -6.24 14.30
C SER A 21 -6.15 -6.47 13.97
N GLU A 22 -5.49 -7.11 14.93
CA GLU A 22 -4.13 -7.62 14.92
C GLU A 22 -3.64 -8.01 13.51
N LYS A 23 -2.53 -7.39 13.08
CA LYS A 23 -1.86 -7.56 11.78
C LYS A 23 -2.69 -7.20 10.55
N SER A 24 -3.00 -5.92 10.40
CA SER A 24 -3.37 -5.36 9.10
C SER A 24 -2.36 -5.77 8.03
N ARG A 25 -2.85 -6.47 6.99
CA ARG A 25 -2.03 -6.97 5.87
C ARG A 25 -1.31 -5.80 5.18
N THR A 26 0.01 -5.90 5.07
CA THR A 26 0.87 -4.90 4.41
C THR A 26 0.80 -5.02 2.89
N LEU A 27 1.26 -3.98 2.18
CA LEU A 27 1.39 -4.00 0.72
C LEU A 27 2.28 -5.14 0.24
N GLU A 28 3.42 -5.35 0.92
CA GLU A 28 4.34 -6.45 0.66
C GLU A 28 3.65 -7.82 0.77
N ALA A 29 2.95 -8.07 1.89
CA ALA A 29 2.23 -9.34 2.10
C ALA A 29 1.07 -9.52 1.11
N ALA A 30 0.49 -8.43 0.61
CA ALA A 30 -0.50 -8.48 -0.46
C ALA A 30 0.12 -8.90 -1.79
N LEU A 31 1.23 -8.27 -2.16
CA LEU A 31 1.93 -8.55 -3.40
C LEU A 31 2.54 -9.94 -3.43
N HIS A 32 3.16 -10.41 -2.34
CA HIS A 32 3.61 -11.80 -2.21
C HIS A 32 2.49 -12.81 -2.44
N GLY A 33 1.28 -12.54 -1.94
CA GLY A 33 0.14 -13.43 -2.15
C GLY A 33 -0.42 -13.41 -3.58
N ILE A 34 -0.23 -12.31 -4.32
CA ILE A 34 -0.70 -12.15 -5.71
C ILE A 34 0.30 -12.77 -6.69
N LEU A 35 1.58 -12.47 -6.51
CA LEU A 35 2.65 -12.84 -7.44
C LEU A 35 3.27 -14.21 -7.14
N ARG A 36 2.76 -14.95 -6.14
CA ARG A 36 2.93 -16.39 -5.87
C ARG A 36 4.19 -17.02 -6.51
N ASN A 37 5.38 -16.60 -6.09
CA ASN A 37 6.71 -17.17 -6.42
C ASN A 37 7.61 -16.40 -7.42
N ASP A 38 7.15 -15.35 -8.11
CA ASP A 38 8.04 -14.58 -9.01
C ASP A 38 8.90 -13.50 -8.28
N LEU A 39 8.93 -13.54 -6.94
CA LEU A 39 9.26 -12.40 -6.07
C LEU A 39 10.47 -12.58 -5.17
N GLU A 40 11.18 -13.71 -5.20
CA GLU A 40 12.34 -13.90 -4.30
C GLU A 40 13.46 -12.86 -4.52
N THR A 41 13.38 -12.07 -5.60
CA THR A 41 14.37 -11.05 -5.98
C THR A 41 13.80 -9.65 -6.23
N LEU A 42 12.50 -9.43 -5.99
CA LEU A 42 11.85 -8.17 -6.35
C LEU A 42 12.07 -7.11 -5.25
N ASP A 43 12.81 -6.05 -5.59
CA ASP A 43 12.95 -4.85 -4.74
C ASP A 43 11.63 -4.04 -4.77
N PHE A 44 10.71 -4.41 -3.88
CA PHE A 44 9.38 -3.82 -3.78
C PHE A 44 9.40 -2.29 -3.64
N GLN A 45 10.40 -1.73 -2.95
CA GLN A 45 10.51 -0.28 -2.78
C GLN A 45 10.77 0.45 -4.10
N ARG A 46 11.40 -0.22 -5.07
CA ARG A 46 11.69 0.37 -6.39
C ARG A 46 10.59 0.14 -7.40
N MET A 47 9.80 -0.93 -7.25
CA MET A 47 9.01 -1.48 -8.35
C MET A 47 7.51 -1.22 -8.23
N ALA A 48 6.97 -1.04 -7.02
CA ALA A 48 5.55 -0.80 -6.83
C ALA A 48 5.24 0.71 -6.78
N ARG A 49 4.35 1.18 -7.66
CA ARG A 49 3.83 2.55 -7.62
C ARG A 49 2.31 2.59 -7.55
N LEU A 50 1.81 3.52 -6.75
CA LEU A 50 0.40 3.90 -6.66
C LEU A 50 0.31 5.37 -7.00
N HIS A 51 -0.56 5.77 -7.93
CA HIS A 51 -0.65 7.18 -8.39
C HIS A 51 0.71 7.78 -8.82
N GLY A 52 1.64 6.96 -9.31
CA GLY A 52 2.99 7.39 -9.70
C GLY A 52 3.98 7.60 -8.55
N ILE A 53 3.55 7.52 -7.28
CA ILE A 53 4.42 7.60 -6.10
C ILE A 53 4.88 6.23 -5.62
N ARG A 54 6.06 6.20 -4.97
CA ARG A 54 6.56 4.99 -4.29
C ARG A 54 5.84 4.83 -2.96
N ILE A 55 5.43 3.60 -2.66
CA ILE A 55 4.78 3.26 -1.40
C ILE A 55 5.68 2.34 -0.61
N LEU A 56 5.77 2.59 0.70
CA LEU A 56 6.52 1.75 1.61
C LEU A 56 5.85 0.35 1.69
N PRO A 57 6.57 -0.76 1.48
CA PRO A 57 6.01 -2.11 1.45
C PRO A 57 5.28 -2.50 2.76
N GLU A 58 5.70 -1.95 3.89
CA GLU A 58 5.09 -2.13 5.21
C GLU A 58 3.75 -1.38 5.38
N THR A 59 3.38 -0.52 4.43
CA THR A 59 2.14 0.26 4.52
C THR A 59 0.92 -0.68 4.51
N PRO A 60 -0.03 -0.53 5.45
CA PRO A 60 -1.26 -1.32 5.46
C PRO A 60 -2.09 -1.15 4.18
N ILE A 61 -2.51 -2.24 3.54
CA ILE A 61 -3.38 -2.20 2.35
C ILE A 61 -4.72 -1.50 2.66
N SER A 62 -5.25 -1.69 3.87
CA SER A 62 -6.50 -1.03 4.28
C SER A 62 -6.37 0.50 4.25
N TYR A 63 -5.23 1.04 4.69
CA TYR A 63 -4.95 2.46 4.62
C TYR A 63 -4.86 2.93 3.17
N LEU A 64 -4.14 2.20 2.32
CA LEU A 64 -4.01 2.52 0.89
C LEU A 64 -5.36 2.50 0.18
N SER A 65 -6.20 1.50 0.46
CA SER A 65 -7.55 1.38 -0.10
C SER A 65 -8.46 2.57 0.24
N ILE A 66 -8.38 3.07 1.48
CA ILE A 66 -9.22 4.20 1.92
C ILE A 66 -8.72 5.52 1.32
N ASN A 67 -7.41 5.72 1.21
CA ASN A 67 -6.83 7.06 0.95
C ASN A 67 -6.30 7.23 -0.48
N LEU A 68 -5.96 6.14 -1.16
CA LEU A 68 -5.29 6.14 -2.46
C LEU A 68 -6.01 5.29 -3.50
N SER A 69 -7.29 4.96 -3.29
CA SER A 69 -8.11 4.42 -4.38
C SER A 69 -8.43 5.51 -5.40
N TYR A 70 -8.57 5.11 -6.66
CA TYR A 70 -9.11 5.99 -7.70
C TYR A 70 -10.62 6.22 -7.48
N PRO A 71 -11.25 7.17 -8.20
CA PRO A 71 -12.69 7.43 -8.09
C PRO A 71 -13.59 6.22 -8.41
N ASP A 72 -13.06 5.20 -9.08
CA ASP A 72 -13.73 3.93 -9.33
C ASP A 72 -13.73 2.97 -8.13
N ASN A 73 -13.14 3.39 -7.00
CA ASN A 73 -12.93 2.62 -5.78
C ASN A 73 -11.98 1.43 -5.93
N PHE A 74 -11.16 1.42 -6.99
CA PHE A 74 -10.09 0.44 -7.15
C PHE A 74 -8.74 1.03 -6.74
N LEU A 75 -7.94 0.18 -6.10
CA LEU A 75 -6.55 0.47 -5.77
C LEU A 75 -5.66 0.04 -6.94
N HIS A 76 -5.38 0.98 -7.85
CA HIS A 76 -4.57 0.71 -9.05
C HIS A 76 -3.07 0.72 -8.71
N LEU A 77 -2.49 -0.48 -8.66
CA LEU A 77 -1.06 -0.66 -8.45
C LEU A 77 -0.35 -0.95 -9.77
N VAL A 78 0.73 -0.22 -10.04
CA VAL A 78 1.60 -0.44 -11.20
C VAL A 78 2.91 -1.07 -10.71
N ILE A 79 3.27 -2.21 -11.29
CA ILE A 79 4.51 -2.92 -10.98
C ILE A 79 5.44 -2.80 -12.18
N PHE A 80 6.60 -2.18 -11.96
CA PHE A 80 7.64 -2.07 -12.99
C PHE A 80 8.55 -3.28 -12.91
N LEU A 81 8.37 -4.24 -13.82
CA LEU A 81 9.27 -5.38 -13.99
C LEU A 81 10.36 -4.98 -15.01
N HIS A 82 11.48 -4.43 -14.55
CA HIS A 82 12.64 -4.19 -15.42
C HIS A 82 13.86 -4.96 -14.92
N SER A 83 14.49 -5.67 -15.87
CA SER A 83 15.74 -6.43 -15.78
C SER A 83 16.95 -5.61 -15.37
#